data_AF-A0AAJ1VK93-F1
#
_entry.id   AF-A0AAJ1VK93-F1
#
_cell.length_a   1.000
_cell.length_b   1.000
_cell.length_c   1.000
_cell.angle_alpha   90.00
_cell.angle_beta   90.00
_cell.angle_gamma   90.00
#
_symmetry.space_group_name_H-M   'P 1'
#
loop_
_entity.id
_entity.type
_entity.pdbx_description
1 polymer ?
#
loop_
_entity_poly.entity_id
_entity_poly.type
_entity_poly.pdbx_seq_one_letter_code
_entity_poly.pdbx_strand_id
1 'polypeptide(L)'
;MVFIVLVIFWASVFSLLLSKLKKGKGAEWAKLFRIVTIIFSFSIFTYWFIKKSTIGIVENSVALQVINKLPQPLDFYVLTLNDAEAGKVIETKHLGKIRPEYYRIEYLKMDKSDEYWVVGYLGKKNLVYFSQNSVPNKNIDQIIEVQNYIIQSSKLSDLAKKQIDTYNHENVKLGIWITLDFLLLFLNIMLLLRKRK
;
A
#
# COMPACT_ATOMS: atom_id res chain seq x y z
N MET A 1 5.49 7.82 6.62
CA MET A 1 5.53 8.07 5.16
C MET A 1 4.74 9.32 4.77
N VAL A 2 3.48 9.45 5.20
CA VAL A 2 2.63 10.63 4.90
C VAL A 2 3.35 11.96 5.18
N PHE A 3 4.07 12.07 6.29
CA PHE A 3 4.87 13.26 6.60
C PHE A 3 5.92 13.59 5.53
N ILE A 4 6.67 12.59 5.05
CA ILE A 4 7.71 12.79 4.01
C ILE A 4 7.09 13.24 2.70
N VAL A 5 5.95 12.63 2.32
CA VAL A 5 5.17 13.03 1.13
C VAL A 5 4.70 14.48 1.27
N LEU A 6 4.17 14.88 2.44
CA LEU A 6 3.78 16.28 2.68
C LEU A 6 4.97 17.26 2.64
N VAL A 7 6.15 16.87 3.11
CA VAL A 7 7.36 17.70 3.01
C VAL A 7 7.77 17.89 1.54
N ILE A 8 7.73 16.83 0.74
CA ILE A 8 7.98 16.88 -0.71
C ILE A 8 6.97 17.79 -1.41
N PHE A 9 5.69 17.66 -1.05
CA PHE A 9 4.62 18.50 -1.56
C PHE A 9 4.92 19.99 -1.34
N TRP A 10 5.13 20.39 -0.08
CA TRP A 10 5.39 21.79 0.24
C TRP A 10 6.68 22.31 -0.39
N ALA A 11 7.76 21.52 -0.37
CA ALA A 11 9.00 21.90 -1.05
C ALA A 11 8.79 22.13 -2.55
N SER A 12 8.00 21.28 -3.20
CA SER A 12 7.67 21.40 -4.63
C SER A 12 6.80 22.61 -4.93
N VAL A 13 5.83 22.94 -4.05
CA VAL A 13 5.01 24.15 -4.14
C VAL A 13 5.88 25.41 -3.96
N PHE A 14 6.73 25.46 -2.95
CA PHE A 14 7.65 26.58 -2.74
C PHE A 14 8.62 26.75 -3.92
N SER A 15 9.10 25.64 -4.49
CA SER A 15 9.95 25.67 -5.69
C SER A 15 9.25 26.30 -6.90
N LEU A 16 7.95 26.06 -7.07
CA LEU A 16 7.16 26.71 -8.11
C LEU A 16 7.00 28.21 -7.86
N LEU A 17 6.67 28.61 -6.63
CA LEU A 17 6.50 30.02 -6.28
C LEU A 17 7.81 30.82 -6.49
N LEU A 18 8.93 30.27 -6.05
CA LEU A 18 10.26 30.89 -6.21
C LEU A 18 10.66 31.06 -7.68
N SER A 19 10.11 30.26 -8.60
CA SER A 19 10.42 30.39 -10.03
C SER A 19 9.86 31.64 -10.71
N LYS A 20 9.03 32.42 -10.02
CA LYS A 20 8.64 33.76 -10.48
C LYS A 20 9.77 34.79 -10.36
N LEU A 21 10.84 34.51 -9.61
CA LEU A 21 12.01 35.38 -9.48
C LEU A 21 12.85 35.31 -10.77
N LYS A 22 12.80 36.35 -11.60
CA LYS A 22 13.40 36.33 -12.96
C LYS A 22 14.85 36.82 -13.04
N LYS A 23 15.33 37.65 -12.10
CA LYS A 23 16.65 38.32 -12.15
C LYS A 23 17.30 38.42 -10.76
N GLY A 24 18.64 38.48 -10.73
CA GLY A 24 19.47 38.66 -9.53
C GLY A 24 19.86 37.35 -8.84
N LYS A 25 20.66 37.46 -7.75
CA LYS A 25 21.15 36.31 -6.95
C LYS A 25 20.01 35.40 -6.46
N GLY A 26 18.84 35.96 -6.15
CA GLY A 26 17.66 35.19 -5.74
C GLY A 26 17.14 34.21 -6.81
N ALA A 27 17.32 34.52 -8.11
CA ALA A 27 16.92 33.63 -9.19
C ALA A 27 17.86 32.41 -9.30
N GLU A 28 19.16 32.59 -9.01
CA GLU A 28 20.13 31.49 -8.97
C GLU A 28 19.85 30.55 -7.81
N TRP A 29 19.60 31.09 -6.61
CA TRP A 29 19.20 30.31 -5.43
C TRP A 29 17.89 29.56 -5.66
N ALA A 30 16.89 30.19 -6.29
CA ALA A 30 15.63 29.53 -6.65
C ALA A 30 15.84 28.35 -7.61
N LYS A 31 16.74 28.51 -8.60
CA LYS A 31 17.09 27.43 -9.53
C LYS A 31 17.82 26.28 -8.82
N LEU A 32 18.77 26.59 -7.94
CA LEU A 32 19.47 25.58 -7.14
C LEU A 32 18.51 24.81 -6.22
N PHE A 33 17.65 25.53 -5.50
CA PHE A 33 16.62 24.95 -4.63
C PHE A 33 15.71 23.98 -5.40
N ARG A 34 15.31 24.34 -6.61
CA ARG A 34 14.53 23.46 -7.49
C ARG A 34 15.27 22.18 -7.85
N ILE A 35 16.53 22.28 -8.27
CA ILE A 35 17.34 21.09 -8.63
C ILE A 35 17.44 20.14 -7.44
N VAL A 36 17.77 20.68 -6.25
CA VAL A 36 17.85 19.89 -5.01
C VAL A 36 16.51 19.22 -4.68
N THR A 37 15.41 19.97 -4.78
CA THR A 37 14.06 19.44 -4.51
C THR A 37 13.69 18.30 -5.46
N ILE A 38 13.98 18.44 -6.75
CA ILE A 38 13.70 17.40 -7.77
C ILE A 38 14.52 16.15 -7.46
N ILE A 39 15.84 16.28 -7.27
CA ILE A 39 16.73 15.14 -7.01
C ILE A 39 16.31 14.43 -5.71
N PHE A 40 16.06 15.19 -4.65
CA PHE A 40 15.63 14.63 -3.37
C PHE A 40 14.31 13.86 -3.49
N SER A 41 13.31 14.46 -4.13
CA SER A 41 11.99 13.83 -4.29
C SER A 41 12.08 12.58 -5.16
N PHE A 42 12.84 12.64 -6.26
CA PHE A 42 13.04 11.49 -7.14
C PHE A 42 13.72 10.32 -6.42
N SER A 43 14.74 10.60 -5.61
CA SER A 43 15.41 9.59 -4.79
C SER A 43 14.46 8.93 -3.78
N ILE A 44 13.64 9.71 -3.07
CA ILE A 44 12.67 9.18 -2.11
C ILE A 44 11.61 8.33 -2.80
N PHE A 45 11.04 8.81 -3.89
CA PHE A 45 10.01 8.05 -4.62
C PHE A 45 10.58 6.79 -5.26
N THR A 46 11.81 6.84 -5.79
CA THR A 46 12.48 5.66 -6.35
C THR A 46 12.75 4.63 -5.27
N TYR A 47 13.33 5.04 -4.13
CA TYR A 47 13.56 4.15 -2.99
C TYR A 47 12.25 3.50 -2.52
N TRP A 48 11.20 4.30 -2.37
CA TRP A 48 9.91 3.79 -1.93
C TRP A 48 9.27 2.84 -2.95
N PHE A 49 9.32 3.19 -4.23
CA PHE A 49 8.79 2.37 -5.31
C PHE A 49 9.48 1.01 -5.35
N ILE A 50 10.81 0.98 -5.24
CA ILE A 50 11.57 -0.27 -5.13
C ILE A 50 11.08 -1.04 -3.91
N LYS A 51 11.12 -0.43 -2.72
CA LYS A 51 10.70 -1.08 -1.47
C LYS A 51 9.28 -1.68 -1.53
N LYS A 52 8.35 -1.06 -2.25
CA LYS A 52 6.97 -1.52 -2.40
C LYS A 52 6.80 -2.55 -3.53
N SER A 53 7.65 -2.52 -4.55
CA SER A 53 7.54 -3.36 -5.75
C SER A 53 8.36 -4.64 -5.67
N THR A 54 9.42 -4.70 -4.85
CA THR A 54 10.09 -5.97 -4.62
C THR A 54 9.12 -6.91 -3.94
N ILE A 55 8.74 -7.97 -4.67
CA ILE A 55 8.12 -9.18 -4.10
C ILE A 55 9.22 -9.77 -3.23
N GLY A 56 9.29 -9.32 -1.98
CA GLY A 56 10.13 -9.96 -1.00
C GLY A 56 9.60 -11.38 -0.88
N ILE A 57 10.31 -12.36 -1.43
CA ILE A 57 10.42 -13.64 -0.75
C ILE A 57 11.09 -13.26 0.56
N VAL A 58 10.26 -12.95 1.55
CA VAL A 58 10.77 -12.48 2.83
C VAL A 58 11.34 -13.71 3.51
N GLU A 59 12.61 -13.67 3.89
CA GLU A 59 13.19 -14.67 4.77
C GLU A 59 12.30 -14.85 6.02
N ASN A 60 12.06 -16.10 6.42
CA ASN A 60 11.17 -16.45 7.54
C ASN A 60 9.70 -16.00 7.35
N SER A 61 9.17 -16.13 6.13
CA SER A 61 7.75 -15.91 5.86
C SER A 61 7.01 -17.21 5.54
N VAL A 62 5.73 -17.23 5.88
CA VAL A 62 4.81 -18.33 5.56
C VAL A 62 4.20 -18.03 4.20
N ALA A 63 4.34 -18.93 3.23
CA ALA A 63 3.63 -18.80 1.96
C ALA A 63 2.15 -19.14 2.18
N LEU A 64 1.26 -18.22 1.84
CA LEU A 64 -0.18 -18.41 1.83
C LEU A 64 -0.67 -18.41 0.39
N GLN A 65 -1.27 -19.52 -0.04
CA GLN A 65 -1.98 -19.63 -1.30
C GLN A 65 -3.49 -19.54 -1.05
N VAL A 66 -4.13 -18.50 -1.59
CA VAL A 66 -5.59 -18.37 -1.56
C VAL A 66 -6.14 -18.73 -2.93
N ILE A 67 -6.99 -19.76 -2.98
CA ILE A 67 -7.62 -20.28 -4.20
C ILE A 67 -9.10 -19.92 -4.16
N ASN A 68 -9.60 -19.25 -5.20
CA ASN A 68 -11.01 -18.95 -5.31
C ASN A 68 -11.73 -20.05 -6.11
N LYS A 69 -12.54 -20.88 -5.44
CA LYS A 69 -13.36 -21.94 -6.07
C LYS A 69 -14.82 -21.50 -6.27
N LEU A 70 -15.16 -20.27 -5.90
CA LEU A 70 -16.49 -19.72 -6.12
C LEU A 70 -16.67 -19.29 -7.59
N PRO A 71 -17.91 -19.33 -8.12
CA PRO A 71 -18.20 -19.00 -9.52
C PRO A 71 -18.01 -17.51 -9.86
N GLN A 72 -17.83 -16.65 -8.86
CA GLN A 72 -17.63 -15.22 -9.05
C GLN A 72 -16.26 -14.76 -8.55
N PRO A 73 -15.65 -13.76 -9.21
CA PRO A 73 -14.38 -13.23 -8.77
C PRO A 73 -14.55 -12.42 -7.48
N LEU A 74 -13.80 -12.79 -6.44
CA LEU A 74 -13.81 -12.11 -5.15
C LEU A 74 -12.54 -11.29 -4.95
N ASP A 75 -12.68 -10.18 -4.22
CA ASP A 75 -11.56 -9.34 -3.83
C ASP A 75 -11.07 -9.74 -2.43
N PHE A 76 -9.84 -10.23 -2.35
CA PHE A 76 -9.32 -10.85 -1.15
C PHE A 76 -8.33 -9.97 -0.39
N TYR A 77 -8.41 -10.07 0.93
CA TYR A 77 -7.52 -9.42 1.87
C TYR A 77 -7.05 -10.43 2.92
N VAL A 78 -5.83 -10.22 3.42
CA VAL A 78 -5.26 -10.99 4.52
C VAL A 78 -4.85 -10.03 5.63
N LEU A 79 -5.21 -10.39 6.86
CA LEU A 79 -4.90 -9.61 8.05
C LEU A 79 -4.06 -10.48 8.97
N THR A 80 -2.87 -10.03 9.33
CA THR A 80 -1.99 -10.69 10.29
C THR A 80 -2.20 -10.06 11.66
N LEU A 81 -2.42 -10.87 12.70
CA LEU A 81 -2.74 -10.38 14.04
C LEU A 81 -1.53 -10.36 14.98
N ASN A 82 -1.63 -9.63 16.07
CA ASN A 82 -0.60 -9.63 17.12
C ASN A 82 -0.95 -10.62 18.23
N ASP A 83 -0.01 -11.51 18.55
CA ASP A 83 -0.18 -12.49 19.63
C ASP A 83 -0.21 -11.81 21.01
N ALA A 84 0.47 -10.68 21.18
CA ALA A 84 0.56 -9.97 22.45
C ALA A 84 -0.69 -9.13 22.79
N GLU A 85 -1.49 -8.78 21.79
CA GLU A 85 -2.69 -7.94 21.95
C GLU A 85 -3.83 -8.50 21.08
N ALA A 86 -4.74 -9.24 21.72
CA ALA A 86 -5.86 -9.87 21.02
C ALA A 86 -6.67 -8.88 20.18
N GLY A 87 -6.79 -9.16 18.88
CA GLY A 87 -7.55 -8.35 17.93
C GLY A 87 -6.81 -7.13 17.37
N LYS A 88 -5.55 -6.91 17.74
CA LYS A 88 -4.71 -5.89 17.10
C LYS A 88 -4.12 -6.43 15.81
N VAL A 89 -4.51 -5.82 14.70
CA VAL A 89 -3.99 -6.16 13.38
C VAL A 89 -2.61 -5.52 13.21
N ILE A 90 -1.59 -6.34 12.92
CA ILE A 90 -0.23 -5.90 12.62
C ILE A 90 -0.15 -5.41 11.19
N GLU A 91 -0.68 -6.20 10.26
CA GLU A 91 -0.53 -5.96 8.83
C GLU A 91 -1.84 -6.31 8.10
N THR A 92 -2.19 -5.47 7.14
CA THR A 92 -3.28 -5.73 6.20
C THR A 92 -2.70 -5.76 4.79
N LYS A 93 -2.89 -6.88 4.10
CA LYS A 93 -2.45 -7.09 2.72
C LYS A 93 -3.63 -7.28 1.80
N HIS A 94 -3.58 -6.63 0.65
CA HIS A 94 -4.56 -6.79 -0.41
C HIS A 94 -4.03 -7.80 -1.43
N LEU A 95 -4.67 -8.97 -1.50
CA LEU A 95 -4.32 -10.02 -2.47
C LEU A 95 -4.83 -9.69 -3.88
N GLY A 96 -5.84 -8.83 -3.94
CA GLY A 96 -6.51 -8.43 -5.17
C GLY A 96 -7.70 -9.32 -5.52
N LYS A 97 -8.26 -9.03 -6.69
CA LYS A 97 -9.41 -9.74 -7.22
C LYS A 97 -9.00 -11.07 -7.87
N ILE A 98 -9.30 -12.18 -7.19
CA ILE A 98 -9.00 -13.54 -7.63
C ILE A 98 -10.18 -14.08 -8.43
N ARG A 99 -9.92 -14.53 -9.66
CA ARG A 99 -10.94 -15.12 -10.55
C ARG A 99 -11.31 -16.53 -10.11
N PRO A 100 -12.50 -17.03 -10.49
CA PRO A 100 -12.88 -18.43 -10.27
C PRO A 100 -11.81 -19.39 -10.81
N GLU A 101 -11.44 -20.40 -10.03
CA GLU A 101 -10.41 -21.41 -10.32
C GLU A 101 -8.97 -20.87 -10.43
N TYR A 102 -8.73 -19.61 -10.03
CA TYR A 102 -7.38 -19.06 -9.92
C TYR A 102 -6.96 -18.90 -8.46
N TYR A 103 -5.65 -18.71 -8.28
CA TYR A 103 -5.07 -18.48 -6.97
C TYR A 103 -4.11 -17.28 -6.98
N ARG A 104 -3.86 -16.75 -5.78
CA ARG A 104 -2.78 -15.81 -5.48
C ARG A 104 -1.94 -16.39 -4.35
N ILE A 105 -0.63 -16.24 -4.47
CA ILE A 105 0.32 -16.56 -3.40
C ILE A 105 0.77 -15.24 -2.78
N GLU A 106 0.83 -15.20 -1.46
CA GLU A 106 1.35 -14.08 -0.68
C GLU A 106 2.23 -14.60 0.45
N TYR A 107 3.27 -13.86 0.79
CA TYR A 107 4.23 -14.24 1.83
C TYR A 107 3.94 -13.45 3.11
N LEU A 108 3.53 -14.14 4.16
CA LEU A 108 3.13 -13.52 5.43
C LEU A 108 4.29 -13.53 6.42
N LYS A 109 4.63 -12.36 6.98
CA LYS A 109 5.60 -12.27 8.07
C LYS A 109 4.90 -12.60 9.38
N MET A 110 5.25 -13.74 9.95
CA MET A 110 4.62 -14.27 11.17
C MET A 110 5.53 -14.15 12.40
N ASP A 111 6.50 -13.24 12.38
CA ASP A 111 7.48 -13.09 13.48
C ASP A 111 6.83 -12.75 14.84
N LYS A 112 5.65 -12.12 14.82
CA LYS A 112 4.89 -11.66 16.00
C LYS A 112 3.43 -12.10 15.95
N SER A 113 3.15 -13.12 15.15
CA SER A 113 1.81 -13.59 14.85
C SER A 113 1.79 -15.10 14.67
N ASP A 114 0.81 -15.75 15.29
CA ASP A 114 0.45 -17.15 15.07
C ASP A 114 -0.93 -17.27 14.42
N GLU A 115 -1.50 -16.15 13.94
CA GLU A 115 -2.86 -16.10 13.41
C GLU A 115 -3.04 -15.08 12.28
N TYR A 116 -3.76 -15.49 11.24
CA TYR A 116 -4.20 -14.60 10.16
C TYR A 116 -5.66 -14.80 9.79
N TRP A 117 -6.27 -13.73 9.33
CA TRP A 117 -7.63 -13.74 8.79
C TRP A 117 -7.61 -13.60 7.28
N VAL A 118 -8.45 -14.36 6.60
CA VAL A 118 -8.71 -14.22 5.17
C VAL A 118 -10.11 -13.66 4.99
N VAL A 119 -10.21 -12.57 4.23
CA VAL A 119 -11.47 -11.87 3.97
C VAL A 119 -11.70 -11.79 2.47
N GLY A 120 -12.89 -12.15 2.02
CA GLY A 120 -13.30 -12.05 0.62
C GLY A 120 -14.53 -11.17 0.45
N TYR A 121 -14.42 -10.21 -0.47
CA TYR A 121 -15.51 -9.31 -0.84
C TYR A 121 -16.07 -9.63 -2.21
N LEU A 122 -17.40 -9.58 -2.30
CA LEU A 122 -18.11 -9.52 -3.56
C LEU A 122 -18.44 -8.06 -3.89
N GLY A 123 -17.71 -7.47 -4.84
CA GLY A 123 -17.81 -6.04 -5.12
C GLY A 123 -17.15 -5.19 -4.03
N LYS A 124 -17.61 -3.94 -3.83
CA LYS A 124 -16.87 -2.95 -3.01
C LYS A 124 -17.11 -3.02 -1.50
N LYS A 125 -18.24 -3.56 -1.04
CA LYS A 125 -18.66 -3.47 0.38
C LYS A 125 -19.26 -4.74 0.96
N ASN A 126 -19.57 -5.73 0.10
CA ASN A 126 -20.23 -6.95 0.55
C ASN A 126 -19.18 -7.98 0.95
N LEU A 127 -18.94 -8.13 2.25
CA LEU A 127 -18.08 -9.18 2.79
C LEU A 127 -18.88 -10.49 2.71
N VAL A 128 -18.35 -11.46 1.97
CA VAL A 128 -19.02 -12.74 1.74
C VAL A 128 -18.20 -13.94 2.21
N TYR A 129 -16.92 -13.70 2.54
CA TYR A 129 -16.04 -14.71 3.09
C TYR A 129 -15.21 -14.12 4.23
N PHE A 130 -15.14 -14.83 5.35
CA PHE A 130 -14.25 -14.58 6.47
C PHE A 130 -13.85 -15.92 7.10
N SER A 131 -12.54 -16.17 7.14
CA SER A 131 -11.96 -17.26 7.92
C SER A 131 -10.83 -16.80 8.82
N GLN A 132 -10.80 -17.36 10.03
CA GLN A 132 -9.76 -17.24 11.03
C GLN A 132 -8.87 -18.49 10.93
N ASN A 133 -7.56 -18.30 10.76
CA ASN A 133 -6.62 -19.40 10.56
C ASN A 133 -5.41 -19.23 11.47
N SER A 134 -5.11 -20.25 12.26
CA SER A 134 -3.89 -20.30 13.08
C SER A 134 -2.74 -20.93 12.29
N VAL A 135 -1.52 -20.50 12.56
CA VAL A 135 -0.28 -21.02 11.97
C VAL A 135 0.52 -21.74 13.06
N PRO A 136 0.20 -23.02 13.36
CA PRO A 136 0.91 -23.76 14.38
C PRO A 136 2.36 -24.07 14.00
N ASN A 137 2.69 -24.13 12.71
CA ASN A 137 4.04 -24.32 12.22
C ASN A 137 4.35 -23.34 11.08
N LYS A 138 5.27 -22.42 11.34
CA LYS A 138 5.68 -21.35 10.41
C LYS A 138 6.55 -21.84 9.26
N ASN A 139 6.96 -23.11 9.27
CA ASN A 139 7.75 -23.74 8.20
C ASN A 139 6.87 -24.44 7.15
N ILE A 140 5.53 -24.40 7.29
CA ILE A 140 4.59 -25.09 6.40
C ILE A 140 3.77 -24.06 5.62
N ASP A 141 3.77 -24.22 4.30
CA ASP A 141 2.94 -23.44 3.39
C ASP A 141 1.45 -23.68 3.69
N GLN A 142 0.68 -22.59 3.66
CA GLN A 142 -0.75 -22.60 3.93
C GLN A 142 -1.52 -22.51 2.61
N ILE A 143 -2.53 -23.36 2.46
CA ILE A 143 -3.43 -23.33 1.30
C ILE A 143 -4.86 -23.15 1.81
N ILE A 144 -5.53 -22.10 1.32
CA ILE A 144 -6.91 -21.78 1.65
C ILE A 144 -7.75 -21.86 0.38
N GLU A 145 -8.66 -22.83 0.34
CA GLU A 145 -9.63 -22.97 -0.73
C GLU A 145 -10.98 -22.37 -0.34
N VAL A 146 -11.37 -21.33 -1.06
CA VAL A 146 -12.62 -20.63 -0.84
C VAL A 146 -13.70 -21.23 -1.72
N GLN A 147 -14.38 -22.25 -1.19
CA GLN A 147 -15.41 -23.02 -1.91
C GLN A 147 -16.83 -22.50 -1.66
N ASN A 148 -17.06 -21.83 -0.52
CA ASN A 148 -18.37 -21.38 -0.10
C ASN A 148 -18.31 -19.96 0.48
N TYR A 149 -19.45 -19.26 0.46
CA TYR A 149 -19.63 -18.02 1.21
C TYR A 149 -19.82 -18.36 2.70
N ILE A 150 -18.82 -18.03 3.52
CA ILE A 150 -18.79 -18.37 4.94
C ILE A 150 -18.30 -17.17 5.73
N ILE A 151 -18.99 -16.85 6.82
CA ILE A 151 -18.52 -15.90 7.83
C ILE A 151 -18.37 -16.67 9.14
N GLN A 152 -17.16 -17.12 9.47
CA GLN A 152 -16.93 -17.95 10.66
C GLN A 152 -17.31 -17.24 11.97
N SER A 153 -17.11 -15.93 12.05
CA SER A 153 -17.47 -15.13 13.22
C SER A 153 -17.91 -13.73 12.79
N SER A 154 -19.14 -13.34 13.12
CA SER A 154 -19.68 -12.02 12.79
C SER A 154 -18.87 -10.90 13.46
N LYS A 155 -18.59 -11.04 14.76
CA LYS A 155 -17.83 -10.05 15.54
C LYS A 155 -16.42 -9.82 14.97
N LEU A 156 -15.70 -10.89 14.61
CA LEU A 156 -14.34 -10.76 14.06
C LEU A 156 -14.38 -10.23 12.62
N SER A 157 -15.38 -10.63 11.83
CA SER A 157 -15.56 -10.12 10.47
C SER A 157 -15.83 -8.61 10.45
N ASP A 158 -16.56 -8.06 11.44
CA ASP A 158 -16.80 -6.63 11.57
C ASP A 158 -15.52 -5.87 11.94
N LEU A 159 -14.66 -6.45 12.79
CA LEU A 159 -13.34 -5.88 13.10
C LEU A 159 -12.44 -5.88 11.87
N ALA A 160 -12.39 -7.01 11.15
CA ALA A 160 -11.62 -7.13 9.92
C ALA A 160 -12.10 -6.12 8.86
N LYS A 161 -13.42 -5.96 8.72
CA LYS A 161 -14.01 -4.97 7.82
C LYS A 161 -13.58 -3.54 8.16
N LYS A 162 -13.67 -3.13 9.42
CA LYS A 162 -13.22 -1.80 9.86
C LYS A 162 -11.73 -1.58 9.57
N GLN A 163 -10.90 -2.59 9.79
CA GLN A 163 -9.47 -2.50 9.50
C GLN A 163 -9.20 -2.35 7.99
N ILE A 164 -9.88 -3.13 7.15
CA ILE A 164 -9.75 -3.06 5.69
C ILE A 164 -10.24 -1.71 5.17
N ASP A 165 -11.36 -1.20 5.67
CA ASP A 165 -11.89 0.11 5.29
C ASP A 165 -10.90 1.23 5.65
N THR A 166 -10.28 1.15 6.83
CA THR A 166 -9.24 2.09 7.27
C THR A 166 -8.01 2.02 6.35
N TYR A 167 -7.52 0.80 6.10
CA TYR A 167 -6.40 0.56 5.19
C TYR A 167 -6.65 1.12 3.78
N ASN A 168 -7.84 0.86 3.23
CA ASN A 168 -8.24 1.36 1.92
C ASN A 168 -8.32 2.89 1.91
N HIS A 169 -8.91 3.49 2.95
CA HIS A 169 -9.00 4.94 3.07
C HIS A 169 -7.62 5.61 3.13
N GLU A 170 -6.71 5.07 3.95
CA GLU A 170 -5.34 5.56 4.05
C GLU A 170 -4.56 5.43 2.73
N ASN A 171 -4.70 4.29 2.04
CA ASN A 171 -4.08 4.09 0.74
C ASN A 171 -4.61 5.04 -0.33
N VAL A 172 -5.92 5.29 -0.37
CA VAL A 172 -6.52 6.26 -1.30
C VAL A 172 -6.01 7.67 -0.98
N LYS A 173 -6.01 8.08 0.29
CA LYS A 173 -5.50 9.37 0.73
C LYS A 173 -4.02 9.55 0.35
N LEU A 174 -3.19 8.54 0.60
CA LEU A 174 -1.78 8.54 0.26
C LEU A 174 -1.57 8.59 -1.27
N GLY A 175 -2.37 7.83 -2.03
CA GLY A 175 -2.35 7.85 -3.49
C GLY A 175 -2.67 9.22 -4.08
N ILE A 176 -3.64 9.96 -3.51
CA ILE A 176 -3.94 11.34 -3.91
C ILE A 176 -2.71 12.24 -3.71
N TRP A 177 -2.06 12.18 -2.54
CA TRP A 177 -0.87 12.99 -2.26
C TRP A 177 0.29 12.67 -3.19
N ILE A 178 0.59 11.38 -3.41
CA ILE A 178 1.67 10.97 -4.33
C ILE A 178 1.38 11.44 -5.76
N THR A 179 0.13 11.35 -6.22
CA THR A 179 -0.26 11.79 -7.56
C THR A 179 -0.08 13.31 -7.72
N LEU A 180 -0.47 14.08 -6.70
CA LEU A 180 -0.25 15.53 -6.67
C LEU A 180 1.25 15.87 -6.68
N ASP A 181 2.08 15.15 -5.93
CA ASP A 181 3.53 15.36 -5.93
C ASP A 181 4.16 15.07 -7.29
N PHE A 182 3.76 13.99 -7.97
CA PHE A 182 4.24 13.71 -9.32
C PHE A 182 3.84 14.79 -10.32
N LEU A 183 2.64 15.35 -10.20
CA LEU A 183 2.22 16.50 -11.02
C LEU A 183 3.09 17.74 -10.75
N LEU A 184 3.38 18.05 -9.48
CA LEU A 184 4.24 19.18 -9.11
C LEU A 184 5.70 18.96 -9.54
N LEU A 185 6.21 17.74 -9.43
CA LEU A 185 7.54 17.38 -9.90
C LEU A 185 7.64 17.54 -11.41
N PHE A 186 6.66 17.02 -12.16
CA PHE A 186 6.58 17.19 -13.61
C PHE A 186 6.61 18.68 -13.99
N LEU A 187 5.82 19.52 -13.32
CA LEU A 187 5.81 20.96 -13.58
C LEU A 187 7.15 21.63 -13.27
N ASN A 188 7.78 21.28 -12.15
CA ASN A 188 9.11 21.81 -11.78
C ASN A 188 10.19 21.40 -12.79
N ILE A 189 10.16 20.15 -13.26
CA ILE A 189 11.06 19.65 -14.32
C ILE A 189 10.83 20.42 -15.62
N MET A 190 9.58 20.55 -16.07
CA MET A 190 9.25 21.26 -17.31
C MET A 190 9.68 22.73 -17.27
N LEU A 191 9.49 23.42 -16.14
CA LEU A 191 9.96 24.80 -15.97
C LEU A 191 11.47 24.92 -15.90
N LEU A 192 12.19 23.89 -15.45
CA LEU A 192 13.66 23.86 -15.47
C LEU A 192 14.20 23.67 -16.89
N LEU A 193 13.56 22.79 -17.68
CA LEU A 193 13.94 22.46 -19.06
C LEU A 193 13.49 23.52 -20.08
N ARG A 194 12.49 24.35 -19.75
CA ARG A 194 11.99 25.41 -20.63
C ARG A 194 13.12 26.41 -20.94
N LYS A 195 13.59 26.41 -22.19
CA LYS A 195 14.47 27.47 -22.71
C LYS A 195 13.75 28.81 -22.60
N ARG A 196 14.41 29.81 -22.01
CA ARG A 196 13.97 31.21 -22.11
C ARG A 196 14.10 31.59 -23.59
N LYS A 197 12.98 31.82 -24.28
CA LYS A 197 12.98 32.66 -25.48
C LYS A 197 13.35 34.07 -25.07
#